data_AF-A0A5S9MT71-F1
#
_entry.id   AF-A0A5S9MT71-F1
#
_cell.length_a   1.000
_cell.length_b   1.000
_cell.length_c   1.000
_cell.angle_alpha   90.00
_cell.angle_beta   90.00
_cell.angle_gamma   90.00
#
_symmetry.space_group_name_H-M   'P 1'
#
loop_
_entity.id
_entity.type
_entity.pdbx_description
1 polymer ?
#
loop_
_entity_poly.entity_id
_entity_poly.type
_entity_poly.pdbx_seq_one_letter_code
_entity_poly.pdbx_strand_id
1 'polypeptide(L)' 'MPSLVVVIGYAIAFYFLALVLKTIPVGVAYAIWSGMGIVLITLVAVVAFGQKPDLAAIIGMLLIISGVVVIHTFSKSVEG' A
#
# COMPACT_ATOMS: atom_id res chain seq x y z
N MET A 1 -23.90 -0.50 -17.38
CA MET A 1 -23.84 -0.98 -15.98
C MET A 1 -22.38 -1.00 -15.48
N PRO A 2 -21.76 0.15 -15.21
CA PRO A 2 -20.42 0.22 -14.60
C PRO A 2 -20.41 -0.20 -13.12
N SER A 3 -21.55 -0.14 -12.44
CA SER A 3 -21.71 -0.48 -11.02
C SER A 3 -21.39 -1.94 -10.68
N LEU A 4 -21.74 -2.91 -11.54
CA LEU A 4 -21.46 -4.33 -11.29
C LEU A 4 -19.95 -4.61 -11.26
N VAL A 5 -19.18 -3.98 -12.13
CA VAL A 5 -17.72 -4.15 -12.21
C VAL A 5 -17.06 -3.60 -10.94
N VAL A 6 -17.52 -2.44 -10.45
CA VAL A 6 -17.03 -1.85 -9.19
C VAL A 6 -17.35 -2.76 -8.01
N VAL A 7 -18.56 -3.30 -7.94
CA VAL A 7 -18.99 -4.20 -6.84
C VAL A 7 -18.16 -5.49 -6.82
N ILE A 8 -17.95 -6.12 -7.99
CA ILE A 8 -17.14 -7.35 -8.10
C ILE A 8 -15.67 -7.05 -7.77
N GLY A 9 -15.12 -5.94 -8.27
CA GLY A 9 -13.76 -5.52 -7.98
C GLY A 9 -13.53 -5.26 -6.48
N TYR A 10 -14.47 -4.58 -5.82
CA TYR A 10 -14.42 -4.34 -4.38
C TYR A 10 -14.53 -5.65 -3.58
N ALA A 11 -15.42 -6.57 -3.98
CA ALA A 11 -15.58 -7.85 -3.31
C ALA A 11 -14.29 -8.68 -3.36
N ILE A 12 -13.61 -8.73 -4.51
CA ILE A 12 -12.34 -9.44 -4.67
C ILE A 12 -11.23 -8.77 -3.84
N ALA A 13 -11.14 -7.44 -3.86
CA ALA A 13 -10.17 -6.69 -3.07
C ALA A 13 -10.34 -6.93 -1.56
N PHE A 14 -11.59 -6.87 -1.07
CA PHE A 14 -11.91 -7.16 0.32
C PHE A 14 -11.68 -8.62 0.70
N TYR A 15 -11.93 -9.55 -0.22
CA TYR A 15 -11.66 -10.97 0.02
C TYR A 15 -10.17 -11.25 0.19
N PHE A 16 -9.32 -10.67 -0.67
CA PHE A 16 -7.87 -10.75 -0.52
C PHE A 16 -7.37 -10.07 0.76
N LEU A 17 -7.94 -8.91 1.10
CA LEU A 17 -7.66 -8.23 2.36
C LEU A 17 -8.00 -9.13 3.56
N ALA A 18 -9.19 -9.74 3.57
CA ALA A 18 -9.63 -10.65 4.63
C ALA A 18 -8.73 -11.89 4.76
N LEU A 19 -8.21 -12.40 3.64
CA LEU A 19 -7.27 -13.53 3.65
C LEU A 19 -5.92 -13.13 4.25
N VAL A 20 -5.41 -11.94 3.94
CA VAL A 20 -4.17 -11.40 4.51
C VAL A 20 -4.33 -11.11 6.00
N LEU A 21 -5.47 -10.54 6.43
CA LEU A 21 -5.76 -10.29 7.85
C LEU A 21 -5.79 -11.57 8.70
N LYS A 22 -6.02 -12.73 8.08
CA LYS A 22 -6.05 -14.02 8.77
C LYS A 22 -4.66 -14.56 9.10
N THR A 23 -3.60 -14.01 8.48
CA THR A 23 -2.21 -14.47 8.63
C THR A 23 -1.28 -13.34 9.09
N ILE A 24 -1.66 -12.09 8.86
CA ILE A 24 -0.90 -10.89 9.19
C ILE A 24 -1.79 -9.96 10.03
N PRO A 25 -1.30 -9.40 11.14
CA PRO A 25 -2.09 -8.48 11.95
C PRO A 25 -2.49 -7.24 11.16
N VAL A 26 -3.69 -6.76 11.47
CA VAL A 26 -4.39 -5.69 10.74
C VAL A 26 -3.54 -4.42 10.56
N GLY A 27 -2.70 -4.08 11.56
CA GLY A 27 -1.80 -2.93 11.49
C GLY A 27 -0.72 -3.04 10.40
N VAL A 28 -0.15 -4.23 10.19
CA VAL A 28 0.85 -4.46 9.14
C VAL A 28 0.18 -4.49 7.77
N ALA A 29 -1.00 -5.12 7.67
CA ALA A 29 -1.79 -5.12 6.43
C ALA A 29 -2.14 -3.68 5.98
N TYR A 30 -2.59 -2.81 6.90
CA TYR A 30 -2.88 -1.41 6.61
C TYR A 30 -1.64 -0.58 6.25
N ALA A 31 -0.51 -0.83 6.93
CA ALA A 31 0.75 -0.16 6.63
C ALA A 31 1.25 -0.49 5.22
N ILE A 32 1.23 -1.77 4.84
CA ILE A 32 1.62 -2.23 3.50
C ILE A 32 0.66 -1.67 2.46
N TRP A 33 -0.65 -1.75 2.69
CA TRP A 33 -1.65 -1.24 1.75
C TRP A 33 -1.50 0.27 1.51
N SER A 34 -1.32 1.05 2.57
CA SER A 34 -1.12 2.50 2.49
C SER A 34 0.21 2.86 1.82
N GLY A 35 1.30 2.19 2.20
CA GLY A 35 2.62 2.44 1.62
C GLY A 35 2.72 2.03 0.15
N MET A 36 2.17 0.88 -0.21
CA MET A 36 2.14 0.38 -1.57
C MET A 36 1.33 1.29 -2.49
N GLY A 37 0.19 1.82 -2.01
CA GLY A 37 -0.60 2.80 -2.75
C GLY A 37 0.22 4.03 -3.15
N ILE A 38 1.01 4.58 -2.22
CA ILE A 38 1.82 5.77 -2.47
C ILE A 38 2.97 5.49 -3.44
N VAL A 39 3.62 4.33 -3.32
CA VAL A 39 4.65 3.89 -4.28
C VAL A 39 4.04 3.71 -5.67
N LEU A 40 2.89 3.05 -5.79
CA LEU A 40 2.21 2.82 -7.06
C LEU A 40 1.77 4.14 -7.72
N ILE A 41 1.12 5.02 -6.95
CA ILE A 41 0.66 6.33 -7.44
C ILE A 41 1.84 7.16 -7.93
N THR A 42 2.95 7.14 -7.20
CA THR A 42 4.13 7.91 -7.61
C THR A 42 4.78 7.30 -8.85
N LEU A 43 4.88 5.97 -8.93
CA LEU A 43 5.39 5.29 -10.11
C LEU A 43 4.52 5.57 -11.35
N VAL A 44 3.20 5.55 -11.19
CA VAL A 44 2.25 5.96 -12.24
C VAL A 44 2.42 7.44 -12.59
N ALA A 45 2.60 8.33 -11.63
CA ALA A 45 2.83 9.76 -11.89
C ALA A 45 4.11 9.99 -12.71
N VAL A 46 5.20 9.28 -12.38
CA VAL A 46 6.46 9.37 -13.11
C VAL A 46 6.34 8.80 -14.54
N VAL A 47 5.70 7.63 -14.68
CA VAL A 47 5.60 6.93 -15.97
C VAL A 47 4.56 7.57 -16.90
N ALA A 48 3.37 7.93 -16.39
CA ALA A 48 2.27 8.43 -17.20
C ALA A 48 2.37 9.94 -17.49
N PHE A 49 2.88 10.74 -16.55
CA PHE A 49 2.98 12.20 -16.72
C PHE A 49 4.41 12.67 -17.04
N GLY A 50 5.41 11.78 -17.05
CA GLY A 50 6.82 12.15 -17.30
C GLY A 50 7.38 13.14 -16.28
N GLN A 51 6.67 13.31 -15.16
CA GLN A 51 6.96 14.33 -14.17
C GLN A 51 8.13 13.80 -13.33
N LYS A 52 9.31 14.37 -13.56
CA LYS A 52 10.49 14.05 -12.75
C LYS A 52 10.10 14.34 -11.29
N PRO A 53 10.11 13.34 -10.40
CA PRO A 53 9.74 13.57 -9.02
C PRO A 53 10.74 14.56 -8.43
N ASP A 54 10.24 15.62 -7.82
CA ASP A 54 11.08 16.61 -7.14
C ASP A 54 11.89 15.92 -6.04
N LEU A 55 13.04 16.48 -5.67
CA LEU A 55 13.91 15.91 -4.64
C LEU A 55 13.15 15.70 -3.31
N ALA A 56 12.19 16.58 -2.99
CA ALA A 56 11.30 16.43 -1.85
C ALA A 56 10.35 15.23 -1.96
N ALA A 57 9.84 14.92 -3.17
CA ALA A 57 8.99 13.77 -3.41
C ALA A 57 9.76 12.44 -3.25
N ILE A 58 11.02 12.42 -3.68
CA ILE A 58 11.91 11.27 -3.50
C ILE A 58 12.19 11.02 -2.01
N ILE A 59 12.50 12.07 -1.26
CA ILE A 59 12.73 11.97 0.20
C ILE A 59 11.47 11.49 0.91
N GLY A 60 10.30 12.04 0.55
CA GLY A 60 9.01 11.61 1.10
C GLY A 60 8.73 10.13 0.83
N MET A 61 8.97 9.66 -0.38
CA MET A 61 8.84 8.23 -0.72
C MET A 61 9.78 7.34 0.11
N LEU A 62 11.05 7.72 0.26
CA LEU A 62 12.01 6.96 1.07
C LEU A 62 11.59 6.89 2.54
N LEU A 63 11.03 7.97 3.09
CA LEU A 63 10.48 8.01 4.45
C LEU A 63 9.27 7.07 4.62
N ILE A 64 8.40 7.00 3.61
CA ILE A 64 7.25 6.09 3.65
C ILE A 64 7.69 4.64 3.52
N ILE A 65 8.61 4.34 2.58
CA ILE A 65 9.15 2.99 2.41
C ILE A 65 9.88 2.53 3.68
N SER A 66 10.72 3.37 4.27
CA SER A 66 11.41 3.05 5.53
C SER A 66 10.42 2.83 6.68
N GLY A 67 9.36 3.64 6.78
CA GLY A 67 8.28 3.42 7.75
C GLY A 67 7.59 2.06 7.58
N VAL A 68 7.28 1.65 6.34
CA VAL A 68 6.69 0.33 6.05
C VAL A 68 7.65 -0.80 6.40
N VAL A 69 8.94 -0.66 6.06
CA VAL A 69 9.98 -1.66 6.37
C VAL A 69 10.17 -1.81 7.87
N VAL A 70 10.17 -0.71 8.63
CA VAL A 70 10.26 -0.74 10.09
C VAL A 70 9.03 -1.44 10.69
N ILE A 71 7.83 -1.14 10.20
CA ILE A 71 6.61 -1.82 10.66
C ILE A 71 6.66 -3.32 10.33
N HIS A 72 7.10 -3.70 9.14
CA HIS A 72 7.18 -5.10 8.72
C HIS A 72 8.28 -5.88 9.46
N THR A 73 9.43 -5.26 9.71
CA THR A 73 10.64 -5.94 10.21
C THR A 73 10.76 -5.86 11.74
N PHE A 74 10.35 -4.75 12.36
CA PHE A 74 10.54 -4.49 13.79
C PHE A 74 9.26 -4.54 14.62
N SER A 75 8.07 -4.56 14.02
CA SER A 75 6.83 -4.63 14.81
C SER A 75 6.63 -6.03 15.39
N LYS A 76 7.17 -6.25 16.60
CA LYS A 76 6.85 -7.37 17.49
C LYS A 76 5.42 -7.31 18.07
N SER A 77 4.53 -6.47 17.52
CA SER A 77 3.09 -6.56 17.78
C SER A 77 2.41 -7.69 17.00
N VAL A 78 3.20 -8.47 16.23
CA VAL A 78 2.82 -9.65 15.43
C VAL A 78 3.16 -10.98 16.15
N GLU A 79 3.73 -10.95 17.35
CA GLU A 79 4.11 -12.16 18.11
C GLU A 79 3.10 -12.54 19.21
N GLY A 80 1.87 -11.99 19.18
CA GLY A 80 0.78 -12.36 20.11
C GLY A 80 -0.14 -13.42 19.54
#